data_AF-A0A3P8ZV49-F1
#
_entry.id   AF-A0A3P8ZV49-F1
#
_cell.length_a   1.000
_cell.length_b   1.000
_cell.length_c   1.000
_cell.angle_alpha   90.00
_cell.angle_beta   90.00
_cell.angle_gamma   90.00
#
_symmetry.space_group_name_H-M   'P 1'
#
loop_
_entity.id
_entity.type
_entity.pdbx_description
1 polymer ?
#
loop_
_entity_poly.entity_id
_entity_poly.type
_entity_poly.pdbx_seq_one_letter_code
_entity_poly.pdbx_strand_id
1 'polypeptide(L)'
;MSSYHDLSYFQRGFIVGAREMGHILSHTTILRVYLEYKNSGKTSNLRQQCVRKKTVGERDQCQLARIVSRDRPATLPQITSAFNVGPSANISETP
;
A
#
# COMPACT_ATOMS: atom_id res chain seq x y z
N MET A 1 30.09 34.09 15.20
CA MET A 1 28.76 34.43 15.77
C MET A 1 27.73 33.60 15.02
N SER A 2 27.14 32.60 15.67
CA SER A 2 26.09 31.77 15.06
C SER A 2 24.82 32.60 15.01
N SER A 3 24.43 33.03 13.81
CA SER A 3 23.12 33.65 13.57
C SER A 3 22.07 32.58 13.81
N TYR A 4 21.33 32.68 14.93
CA TYR A 4 20.09 31.95 15.09
C TYR A 4 19.11 32.54 14.06
N HIS A 5 19.02 31.89 12.90
CA HIS A 5 17.96 32.21 11.96
C HIS A 5 16.66 31.81 12.63
N ASP A 6 15.87 32.82 12.99
CA ASP A 6 14.55 32.58 13.54
C ASP A 6 13.71 31.81 12.52
N LEU A 7 12.99 30.81 13.01
CA LEU A 7 12.15 29.98 12.15
C LEU A 7 11.00 30.83 11.62
N SER A 8 10.70 30.68 10.33
CA SER A 8 9.56 31.37 9.74
C SER A 8 8.25 30.93 10.43
N TYR A 9 7.21 31.78 10.38
CA TYR A 9 5.90 31.46 10.94
C TYR A 9 5.37 30.11 10.44
N PHE A 10 5.60 29.79 9.16
CA PHE A 10 5.26 28.51 8.56
C PHE A 10 6.04 27.34 9.18
N GLN A 11 7.36 27.47 9.36
CA GLN A 11 8.19 26.43 9.97
C GLN A 11 7.80 26.18 11.43
N ARG A 12 7.49 27.25 12.19
CA ARG A 12 6.96 27.15 13.56
C ARG A 12 5.63 26.39 13.58
N GLY A 13 4.69 26.75 12.70
CA GLY A 13 3.40 26.06 12.58
C GLY A 13 3.53 24.58 12.21
N PHE A 14 4.46 24.24 11.30
CA PHE A 14 4.72 22.85 10.91
C PHE A 14 5.24 22.00 12.08
N ILE A 15 6.17 22.54 12.89
CA ILE A 15 6.70 21.84 14.07
C ILE A 15 5.59 21.60 15.10
N VAL A 16 4.74 22.61 15.34
CA VAL A 16 3.60 22.49 16.27
C VAL A 16 2.63 21.40 15.77
N GLY A 17 2.22 21.46 14.50
CA GLY A 17 1.29 20.48 13.93
C GLY A 17 1.85 19.06 13.91
N ALA A 18 3.14 18.89 13.61
CA ALA A 18 3.77 17.56 13.65
C ALA A 18 3.81 16.97 15.07
N ARG A 19 4.07 17.80 16.09
CA ARG A 19 4.06 17.38 17.49
C ARG A 19 2.66 17.01 17.96
N GLU A 20 1.64 17.76 17.55
CA GLU A 20 0.24 17.48 17.86
C GLU A 20 -0.24 16.16 17.24
N MET A 21 0.22 15.86 16.03
CA MET A 21 -0.04 14.58 15.35
C MET A 21 0.77 13.39 15.90
N GLY A 22 1.49 13.56 17.02
CA GLY A 22 2.26 12.49 17.65
C GLY A 22 3.53 12.08 16.91
N HIS A 23 3.99 12.88 15.94
CA HIS A 23 5.24 12.60 15.24
C HIS A 23 6.44 13.03 16.09
N ILE A 24 7.29 12.07 16.44
CA ILE A 24 8.60 12.34 17.02
C ILE A 24 9.54 12.69 15.87
N LEU A 25 9.72 14.00 15.63
CA LEU A 25 10.67 14.51 14.65
C LEU A 25 12.10 14.38 15.20
N SER A 26 12.67 13.19 15.09
CA SER A 26 14.07 12.98 15.44
C SER A 26 15.01 13.71 14.45
N HIS A 27 16.18 14.12 14.93
CA HIS A 27 17.21 14.78 14.09
C HIS A 27 17.56 13.94 12.85
N THR A 28 17.56 12.61 12.97
CA THR A 28 17.83 11.68 11.85
C THR A 28 16.70 11.67 10.84
N THR A 29 15.43 11.74 11.28
CA THR A 29 14.27 11.84 10.37
C THR A 29 14.32 13.17 9.59
N ILE A 30 14.58 14.28 10.27
CA ILE A 30 14.69 15.61 9.64
C ILE A 30 15.82 15.61 8.62
N LEU A 31 17.00 15.10 9.00
CA LEU A 31 18.17 15.08 8.12
C LEU A 31 17.92 14.20 6.88
N ARG A 32 17.27 13.05 7.04
CA ARG A 32 16.90 12.17 5.91
C ARG A 32 15.94 12.86 4.96
N VAL A 33 14.88 13.49 5.47
CA VAL A 33 13.91 14.22 4.63
C VAL A 33 14.59 15.41 3.94
N TYR A 34 15.45 16.14 4.65
CA TYR A 34 16.21 17.25 4.08
C TYR A 34 17.17 16.79 2.97
N LEU A 35 17.86 15.67 3.15
CA LEU A 35 18.75 15.10 2.12
C LEU A 35 17.96 14.62 0.89
N GLU A 36 16.83 13.94 1.09
CA GLU A 36 15.96 13.53 -0.01
C GLU A 36 15.41 14.74 -0.76
N TYR A 37 14.99 15.79 -0.06
CA TYR A 37 14.57 17.06 -0.66
C TYR A 37 15.73 17.74 -1.42
N LYS A 38 16.91 17.84 -0.81
CA LYS A 38 18.09 18.46 -1.45
C LYS A 38 18.48 17.74 -2.75
N ASN A 39 18.39 16.42 -2.75
CA ASN A 39 18.79 15.60 -3.90
C ASN A 39 17.72 15.55 -5.00
N SER A 40 16.43 15.59 -4.64
CA SER A 40 15.32 15.39 -5.59
C SER A 40 14.49 16.64 -5.89
N GLY A 41 14.62 17.70 -5.09
CA GLY A 41 13.81 18.91 -5.12
C GLY A 41 12.35 18.71 -4.68
N LYS A 42 11.97 17.52 -4.21
CA LYS A 42 10.57 17.15 -3.93
C LYS A 42 10.35 16.99 -2.43
N THR A 43 9.22 17.49 -1.94
CA THR A 43 8.79 17.36 -0.55
C THR A 43 7.91 16.13 -0.30
N SER A 44 7.41 15.50 -1.36
CA SER A 44 6.64 14.26 -1.28
C SER A 44 7.52 13.04 -1.57
N ASN A 45 7.35 11.98 -0.78
CA ASN A 45 7.92 10.69 -1.11
C ASN A 45 6.88 9.85 -1.86
N LEU A 46 7.20 9.42 -3.08
CA LEU A 46 6.29 8.60 -3.91
C LEU A 46 6.22 7.13 -3.43
N ARG A 47 6.48 6.87 -2.15
CA ARG A 47 6.54 5.51 -1.59
C ARG A 47 5.16 4.84 -1.52
N GLN A 48 4.07 5.59 -1.63
CA GLN A 48 2.72 5.04 -1.70
C GLN A 48 2.45 4.25 -2.98
N GLN A 49 3.21 4.46 -4.06
CA GLN A 49 3.02 3.73 -5.32
C GLN A 49 3.86 2.44 -5.45
N CYS A 50 4.58 2.02 -4.40
CA CYS A 50 5.28 0.73 -4.39
C CYS A 50 4.36 -0.47 -4.11
N VAL A 51 3.08 -0.40 -4.46
CA VAL A 51 2.18 -1.56 -4.37
C VAL A 51 2.59 -2.55 -5.45
N ARG A 52 3.02 -3.75 -5.01
CA ARG A 52 3.31 -4.88 -5.91
C ARG A 52 2.11 -5.08 -6.85
N LYS A 53 2.37 -5.06 -8.16
CA LYS A 53 1.32 -5.32 -9.17
C LYS A 53 0.70 -6.70 -8.88
N LYS A 54 -0.61 -6.73 -8.67
CA LYS A 54 -1.36 -7.98 -8.51
C LYS A 54 -1.47 -8.64 -9.88
N THR A 55 -0.97 -9.87 -10.01
CA THR A 55 -1.07 -10.67 -11.24
C THR A 55 -2.49 -11.15 -11.52
N VAL A 56 -3.31 -11.22 -10.48
CA VAL A 56 -4.66 -11.78 -10.49
C VAL A 56 -5.66 -10.67 -10.15
N GLY A 57 -6.75 -10.54 -10.91
CA GLY A 57 -7.78 -9.53 -10.66
C GLY A 57 -8.56 -9.79 -9.37
N GLU A 58 -9.39 -8.84 -8.96
CA GLU A 58 -10.21 -9.00 -7.74
C GLU A 58 -11.24 -10.12 -7.88
N ARG A 59 -11.88 -10.25 -9.05
CA ARG A 59 -12.84 -11.33 -9.34
C ARG A 59 -12.20 -12.71 -9.22
N ASP A 60 -11.00 -12.84 -9.79
CA ASP A 60 -10.22 -14.07 -9.78
C ASP A 60 -9.77 -14.42 -8.36
N GLN A 61 -9.39 -13.42 -7.55
CA GLN A 61 -9.10 -13.60 -6.13
C GLN A 61 -10.33 -14.11 -5.36
N CYS A 62 -11.51 -13.54 -5.60
CA CYS A 62 -12.76 -14.00 -5.00
C CYS A 62 -13.11 -15.43 -5.44
N GLN A 63 -12.84 -15.80 -6.69
CA GLN A 63 -13.04 -17.17 -7.18
C GLN A 63 -12.07 -18.15 -6.51
N LEU A 64 -10.78 -17.82 -6.42
CA LEU A 64 -9.78 -18.62 -5.72
C LEU A 64 -10.15 -18.80 -4.25
N ALA A 65 -10.59 -17.74 -3.57
CA ALA A 65 -11.04 -17.81 -2.18
C ALA A 65 -12.22 -18.78 -2.00
N ARG A 66 -13.18 -18.79 -2.93
CA ARG A 66 -14.31 -19.74 -2.92
C ARG A 66 -13.85 -21.18 -3.12
N ILE A 67 -12.91 -21.42 -4.04
CA ILE A 67 -12.36 -22.77 -4.31
C ILE A 67 -11.63 -23.30 -3.06
N VAL A 68 -10.73 -22.49 -2.48
CA VAL A 68 -9.98 -22.86 -1.26
C VAL A 68 -10.90 -23.05 -0.05
N SER A 69 -11.98 -22.27 0.06
CA SER A 69 -12.93 -22.42 1.17
C SER A 69 -13.80 -23.67 1.05
N ARG A 70 -14.11 -24.13 -0.17
CA ARG A 70 -14.87 -25.37 -0.39
C ARG A 70 -14.03 -26.61 -0.08
N ASP A 71 -12.80 -26.66 -0.59
CA ASP A 71 -11.87 -27.77 -0.37
C ASP A 71 -10.59 -27.25 0.29
N ARG A 72 -10.66 -27.03 1.59
CA ARG A 72 -9.51 -26.59 2.41
C ARG A 72 -8.25 -27.45 2.26
N PRO A 73 -8.31 -28.81 2.13
CA PRO A 73 -7.12 -29.63 1.95
C PRO A 73 -6.64 -29.74 0.49
N ALA A 74 -7.23 -28.99 -0.45
CA ALA A 74 -6.88 -29.11 -1.87
C ALA A 74 -5.42 -28.73 -2.17
N THR A 75 -4.78 -29.54 -3.00
CA THR A 75 -3.41 -29.28 -3.48
C THR A 75 -3.44 -28.28 -4.64
N LEU A 76 -2.33 -27.55 -4.87
CA LEU A 76 -2.22 -26.57 -5.95
C LEU A 76 -2.69 -27.05 -7.35
N PRO A 77 -2.41 -28.29 -7.80
CA PRO A 77 -2.93 -28.78 -9.08
C PRO A 77 -4.46 -28.84 -9.12
N GLN A 78 -5.09 -29.23 -8.00
CA GLN A 78 -6.55 -29.33 -7.88
C GLN A 78 -7.21 -27.94 -7.87
N ILE A 79 -6.60 -26.98 -7.18
CA ILE A 79 -7.06 -25.59 -7.17
C ILE A 79 -6.93 -24.99 -8.57
N THR A 80 -5.81 -25.24 -9.25
CA THR A 80 -5.59 -24.76 -10.62
C THR A 80 -6.60 -25.36 -11.60
N SER A 81 -6.85 -26.68 -11.53
CA SER A 81 -7.86 -27.31 -12.38
C SER A 81 -9.25 -26.75 -12.10
N ALA A 82 -9.64 -26.60 -10.82
CA ALA A 82 -10.94 -26.06 -10.44
C ALA A 82 -11.12 -24.59 -10.86
N PHE A 83 -10.06 -23.79 -10.84
CA PHE A 83 -10.09 -22.41 -11.30
C PHE A 83 -10.33 -22.31 -12.81
N ASN A 84 -9.72 -23.23 -13.57
CA ASN A 84 -9.82 -23.26 -15.04
C ASN A 84 -11.13 -23.85 -15.58
N VAL A 85 -11.96 -24.50 -14.75
CA VAL A 85 -13.24 -25.11 -15.15
C VAL A 85 -14.30 -24.06 -15.55
N GLY A 86 -14.06 -22.77 -15.30
CA GLY A 86 -15.01 -21.70 -15.61
C GLY A 86 -16.28 -21.77 -14.75
N PRO A 87 -17.17 -20.77 -14.81
CA PRO A 87 -18.44 -20.82 -14.09
C PRO A 87 -19.26 -22.00 -14.62
N SER A 88 -19.62 -22.96 -13.75
CA SER A 88 -20.55 -24.01 -14.11
C SER A 88 -21.86 -23.34 -14.55
N ALA A 89 -22.18 -23.46 -15.84
CA ALA A 89 -23.42 -22.98 -16.41
C ALA A 89 -24.58 -23.74 -15.76
N ASN A 90 -25.19 -23.17 -14.73
CA ASN A 90 -26.50 -23.60 -14.27
C ASN A 90 -27.53 -22.96 -15.19
N ILE A 91 -27.59 -23.42 -16.45
CA ILE A 91 -28.76 -23.17 -17.29
C ILE A 91 -29.69 -24.32 -16.96
N SER A 92 -30.74 -24.03 -16.19
CA SER A 92 -31.85 -24.96 -16.00
C SER A 92 -32.40 -25.35 -17.36
N GLU A 93 -32.15 -26.58 -17.78
CA GLU A 93 -32.98 -27.24 -18.79
C GLU A 93 -34.37 -27.42 -18.16
N THR A 94 -35.29 -26.53 -18.51
CA THR A 94 -36.71 -26.75 -18.27
C THR A 94 -37.28 -27.61 -19.41
N PRO A 95 -38.16 -28.58 -19.10
CA PRO A 95 -38.59 -29.65 -20.00
C PRO A 95 -39.45 -29.17 -21.18
#